data_AF-A0A811G719-F1
#
_entry.id   AF-A0A811G719-F1
#
_cell.length_a   1.000
_cell.length_b   1.000
_cell.length_c   1.000
_cell.angle_alpha   90.00
_cell.angle_beta   90.00
_cell.angle_gamma   90.00
#
_symmetry.space_group_name_H-M   'P 1'
#
loop_
_entity.id
_entity.type
_entity.pdbx_description
1 polymer ?
#
loop_
_entity_poly.entity_id
_entity_poly.type
_entity_poly.pdbx_seq_one_letter_code
_entity_poly.pdbx_strand_id
1 'polypeptide(L)' 'MQKNLWLATLAAALFSGHVFAEDISGTWQQIDDKTGAAKAIIKIDKEANNTFTGKILD' A
#
# COMPACT_ATOMS: atom_id res chain seq x y z
N MET A 1 -21.52 0.85 -34.32
CA MET A 1 -21.48 0.94 -32.84
C MET A 1 -20.66 -0.17 -32.20
N GLN A 2 -20.83 -1.46 -32.54
CA GLN A 2 -20.07 -2.56 -31.90
C GLN A 2 -18.55 -2.43 -31.99
N LYS A 3 -17.97 -2.03 -33.13
CA LYS A 3 -16.50 -1.87 -33.27
C LYS A 3 -15.90 -0.89 -32.25
N ASN A 4 -16.60 0.20 -31.98
CA ASN A 4 -16.16 1.21 -31.01
C ASN A 4 -16.26 0.67 -29.57
N LEU A 5 -17.24 -0.18 -29.30
CA LEU A 5 -17.37 -0.87 -28.01
C LEU A 5 -16.20 -1.83 -27.78
N TRP A 6 -15.80 -2.60 -28.78
CA TRP A 6 -14.64 -3.49 -28.68
C TRP A 6 -13.33 -2.74 -28.45
N LEU A 7 -13.12 -1.61 -29.15
CA LEU A 7 -11.95 -0.76 -28.92
C LEU A 7 -11.95 -0.18 -27.49
N ALA A 8 -13.10 0.24 -26.99
CA ALA A 8 -13.24 0.77 -25.63
C ALA A 8 -12.94 -0.30 -24.57
N THR A 9 -13.46 -1.52 -24.74
CA THR A 9 -13.20 -2.64 -23.84
C THR A 9 -11.73 -3.05 -23.84
N LEU A 10 -11.08 -3.09 -25.01
CA LEU A 10 -9.66 -3.39 -25.12
C LEU A 10 -8.82 -2.30 -24.44
N ALA A 11 -9.13 -1.03 -24.64
CA ALA A 11 -8.46 0.06 -23.96
C ALA A 11 -8.63 -0.05 -22.43
N ALA A 12 -9.85 -0.30 -21.94
CA ALA A 12 -10.09 -0.47 -20.51
C ALA A 12 -9.28 -1.62 -19.89
N ALA A 13 -9.15 -2.75 -20.60
CA ALA A 13 -8.33 -3.88 -20.16
C ALA A 13 -6.83 -3.59 -20.19
N LEU A 14 -6.35 -2.78 -21.15
CA LEU A 14 -4.93 -2.38 -21.22
C LEU A 14 -4.56 -1.35 -20.15
N PHE A 15 -5.52 -0.54 -19.69
CA PHE A 15 -5.32 0.48 -18.65
C PHE A 15 -5.83 0.07 -17.27
N SER A 16 -6.33 -1.16 -17.10
CA SER A 16 -6.64 -1.70 -15.78
C SER A 16 -5.34 -2.05 -15.06
N GLY A 17 -4.75 -1.07 -14.37
CA GLY A 17 -3.59 -1.30 -13.52
C GLY A 17 -3.90 -2.31 -12.42
N HIS A 18 -2.93 -3.18 -12.12
CA HIS A 18 -3.04 -4.07 -10.97
C HIS A 18 -2.79 -3.26 -9.69
N VAL A 19 -3.83 -3.04 -8.89
CA VAL A 19 -3.70 -2.47 -7.54
C VAL A 19 -3.31 -3.61 -6.60
N PHE A 20 -2.03 -3.98 -6.60
CA PHE A 20 -1.50 -4.86 -5.56
C PHE A 20 -1.38 -4.06 -4.26
N ALA A 21 -1.80 -4.65 -3.15
CA ALA A 21 -1.51 -4.08 -1.84
C ALA A 21 0.01 -4.04 -1.66
N GLU A 22 0.54 -2.87 -1.36
CA GLU A 22 1.95 -2.70 -1.03
C GLU A 22 2.27 -3.40 0.29
N ASP A 23 3.47 -3.97 0.40
CA ASP A 23 3.91 -4.59 1.64
C ASP A 23 4.18 -3.48 2.68
N ILE A 24 3.67 -3.65 3.90
CA ILE A 24 3.82 -2.63 4.96
C ILE A 24 5.20 -2.66 5.64
N SER A 25 6.09 -3.56 5.24
CA SER A 25 7.46 -3.59 5.75
C SER A 25 8.19 -2.31 5.40
N GLY A 26 8.92 -1.75 6.35
CA GLY A 26 9.60 -0.46 6.17
C GLY A 26 9.76 0.31 7.47
N THR A 27 10.16 1.58 7.34
CA THR A 27 10.26 2.51 8.47
C THR A 27 9.12 3.52 8.41
N TRP A 28 8.41 3.67 9.51
CA TRP A 28 7.18 4.44 9.63
C TRP A 28 7.26 5.45 10.75
N GLN A 29 6.70 6.63 10.54
CA GLN A 29 6.50 7.63 11.58
C GLN A 29 5.13 7.41 12.22
N GLN A 30 5.10 7.12 13.51
CA GLN A 30 3.86 7.18 14.27
C GLN A 30 3.45 8.63 14.46
N ILE A 31 2.21 8.93 14.08
CA ILE A 31 1.56 10.22 14.24
C ILE A 31 0.46 10.07 15.28
N ASP A 32 0.43 10.98 16.25
CA ASP A 32 -0.68 11.10 17.18
C ASP A 32 -1.93 11.60 16.47
N ASP A 33 -3.04 10.90 16.62
CA ASP A 33 -4.31 11.25 15.98
C ASP A 33 -4.92 12.54 16.53
N LYS A 34 -4.75 12.81 17.83
CA LYS A 34 -5.33 13.98 18.50
C LYS A 34 -4.56 15.27 18.23
N THR A 35 -3.23 15.21 18.24
CA THR A 35 -2.36 16.40 18.15
C THR A 35 -1.65 16.54 16.81
N GLY A 36 -1.59 15.48 16.00
CA GLY A 36 -0.79 15.43 14.77
C GLY A 36 0.72 15.33 15.02
N ALA A 37 1.16 15.21 16.28
CA ALA A 37 2.57 15.17 16.61
C ALA A 37 3.22 13.83 16.24
N ALA A 38 4.45 13.91 15.75
CA ALA A 38 5.33 12.74 15.58
C ALA A 38 5.69 12.16 16.97
N LYS A 39 5.44 10.86 17.18
CA LYS A 39 5.61 10.20 18.49
C LYS A 39 6.69 9.13 18.56
N ALA A 40 6.91 8.40 17.47
CA ALA A 40 7.88 7.32 17.43
C ALA A 40 8.26 6.98 15.99
N ILE A 41 9.46 6.45 15.79
CA ILE A 41 9.84 5.79 14.54
C ILE A 41 9.71 4.28 14.74
N ILE A 42 8.95 3.61 13.86
CA ILE A 42 8.70 2.16 13.94
C ILE A 42 9.28 1.49 12.70
N LYS A 43 10.11 0.47 12.89
CA LYS A 43 10.47 -0.47 11.84
C LYS A 43 9.50 -1.65 11.85
N ILE A 44 8.84 -1.86 10.72
CA ILE A 44 7.95 -3.01 10.49
C ILE A 44 8.70 -4.00 9.60
N ASP A 45 8.82 -5.24 10.07
CA ASP A 45 9.41 -6.34 9.31
C ASP A 45 8.37 -7.47 9.12
N LYS A 46 8.33 -8.07 7.92
CA LYS A 46 7.52 -9.25 7.63
C LYS A 46 8.27 -10.52 7.97
N GLU A 47 7.63 -11.36 8.76
CA GLU A 47 8.15 -12.64 9.22
C GLU A 47 7.87 -13.77 8.22
N ALA A 48 8.62 -14.87 8.34
CA ALA A 48 8.49 -16.04 7.43
C ALA A 48 7.10 -16.70 7.46
N ASN A 49 6.35 -16.54 8.56
CA ASN A 49 4.98 -17.02 8.72
C ASN A 49 3.91 -16.01 8.24
N ASN A 50 4.29 -15.00 7.46
CA ASN A 50 3.43 -13.91 6.97
C ASN A 50 2.82 -13.02 8.07
N THR A 51 3.35 -13.03 9.29
CA THR A 51 3.02 -12.02 10.30
C THR A 51 3.94 -10.81 10.20
N PHE A 52 3.60 -9.71 10.86
CA PHE A 52 4.42 -8.51 10.91
C PHE A 52 4.80 -8.19 12.35
N THR A 53 6.06 -7.81 12.57
CA THR A 53 6.58 -7.36 13.86
C THR A 53 6.98 -5.89 13.76
N GLY A 54 6.65 -5.10 14.77
CA GLY A 54 7.05 -3.69 14.88
C GLY A 54 8.07 -3.48 15.99
N LYS A 55 9.17 -2.78 15.69
CA LYS A 55 10.16 -2.32 16.68
C LYS A 55 10.24 -0.80 16.69
N ILE A 56 10.06 -0.20 17.87
CA ILE A 56 10.32 1.24 18.10
C ILE A 56 11.84 1.47 18.04
N LEU A 57 12.25 2.43 17.22
CA LEU A 57 13.64 2.82 17.03
C LEU A 57 14.02 4.06 17.85
N ASP A 58 13.09 5.01 18.00
CA ASP A 58 13.22 6.28 18.71
C ASP A 58 11.86 6.68 19.29
#